data_AF-A0A924EJS3-F1
#
_entry.id   AF-A0A924EJS3-F1
#
_cell.length_a   1.000
_cell.length_b   1.000
_cell.length_c   1.000
_cell.angle_alpha   90.00
_cell.angle_beta   90.00
_cell.angle_gamma   90.00
#
_symmetry.space_group_name_H-M   'P 1'
#
loop_
_entity.id
_entity.type
_entity.pdbx_description
1 polymer ?
#
loop_
_entity_poly.entity_id
_entity_poly.type
_entity_poly.pdbx_seq_one_letter_code
_entity_poly.pdbx_strand_id
1 'polypeptide(L)'
;MITRFIRSSEVEEVLIHGERIKDYPADKPYPSCLLLKFVNGRPLHVVVSQNADTGECIVITCYEPDPNVWRNLILKKKYYIYDVCNL
;
A
#
# COMPACT_ATOMS: atom_id res chain seq x y z
N MET A 1 -11.81 2.13 5.12
CA MET A 1 -12.05 1.92 6.57
C MET A 1 -10.81 2.42 7.29
N ILE A 2 -10.87 3.57 7.98
CA ILE A 2 -9.71 4.11 8.71
C ILE A 2 -9.68 3.44 10.08
N THR A 3 -8.60 2.71 10.40
CA THR A 3 -8.43 2.11 11.73
C THR A 3 -8.28 3.22 12.79
N ARG A 4 -9.02 3.11 13.90
CA ARG A 4 -9.19 4.14 14.96
C ARG A 4 -7.90 4.57 15.69
N PHE A 5 -6.74 4.03 15.36
CA PHE A 5 -5.45 4.28 16.00
C PHE A 5 -4.34 4.69 15.02
N ILE A 6 -4.70 5.18 13.83
CA ILE A 6 -3.73 5.69 12.86
C ILE A 6 -3.90 7.20 12.77
N ARG A 7 -2.85 7.95 13.09
CA ARG A 7 -2.84 9.41 13.03
C ARG A 7 -2.62 9.86 11.59
N SER A 8 -3.18 11.01 11.21
CA SER A 8 -2.99 11.60 9.88
C SER A 8 -1.52 11.82 9.54
N SER A 9 -0.69 12.20 10.51
CA SER A 9 0.76 12.35 10.33
C SER A 9 1.45 11.04 9.93
N GLU A 10 0.96 9.90 10.43
CA GLU A 10 1.53 8.59 10.09
C GLU A 10 1.11 8.16 8.68
N VAL A 11 -0.11 8.53 8.26
CA VAL A 11 -0.56 8.35 6.87
C VAL A 11 0.28 9.21 5.93
N GLU A 12 0.53 10.46 6.28
CA GLU A 12 1.38 11.38 5.52
C GLU A 12 2.82 10.85 5.38
N GLU A 13 3.40 10.32 6.46
CA GLU A 13 4.70 9.67 6.40
C GLU A 13 4.74 8.50 5.40
N VAL A 14 3.67 7.69 5.35
CA VAL A 14 3.56 6.59 4.38
C VAL A 14 3.37 7.13 2.96
N LEU A 15 2.64 8.23 2.77
CA LEU A 15 2.45 8.84 1.45
C LEU A 15 3.76 9.41 0.88
N ILE A 16 4.59 10.03 1.72
CA ILE A 16 5.85 10.67 1.30
C ILE A 16 7.00 9.67 1.17
N HIS A 17 7.09 8.72 2.11
CA HIS A 17 8.27 7.85 2.25
C HIS A 17 7.92 6.36 2.19
N GLY A 18 6.70 5.99 1.83
CA GLY A 18 6.28 4.60 1.72
C GLY A 18 6.79 3.95 0.44
N GLU A 19 7.07 2.66 0.55
CA GLU A 19 7.41 1.82 -0.58
C GLU A 19 6.13 1.37 -1.28
N ARG A 20 6.09 1.54 -2.60
CA ARG A 20 5.01 1.00 -3.43
C ARG A 20 5.20 -0.49 -3.64
N ILE A 21 4.34 -1.31 -3.03
CA ILE A 21 4.47 -2.77 -3.05
C ILE A 21 3.46 -3.46 -3.97
N LYS A 22 2.39 -2.78 -4.38
CA LYS A 22 1.41 -3.29 -5.34
C LYS A 22 0.65 -2.17 -6.04
N ASP A 23 0.45 -2.33 -7.34
CA ASP A 23 -0.41 -1.47 -8.15
C ASP A 23 -1.73 -2.18 -8.48
N TYR A 24 -2.79 -1.38 -8.56
CA TYR A 24 -4.13 -1.78 -8.98
C TYR A 24 -4.56 -0.86 -10.13
N PRO A 25 -3.99 -1.05 -11.34
CA PRO A 25 -4.26 -0.16 -12.47
C PRO A 25 -5.70 -0.25 -13.00
N ALA A 26 -6.41 -1.33 -12.65
CA ALA A 26 -7.80 -1.56 -13.05
C ALA A 26 -8.84 -0.95 -12.09
N ASP A 27 -8.39 -0.40 -10.95
CA ASP A 27 -9.29 0.26 -10.00
C ASP A 27 -9.94 1.50 -10.63
N LYS A 28 -11.17 1.78 -10.22
CA LYS A 28 -11.97 2.93 -10.67
C LYS A 28 -12.37 3.78 -9.46
N PRO A 29 -12.47 5.12 -9.62
CA PRO A 29 -12.36 5.90 -10.85
C PRO A 29 -10.94 6.11 -11.37
N TYR A 30 -9.93 5.98 -10.52
CA TYR A 30 -8.53 6.10 -10.92
C TYR A 30 -7.73 4.89 -10.42
N PRO A 31 -6.60 4.56 -11.08
CA PRO A 31 -5.65 3.58 -10.60
C PRO A 31 -5.30 3.81 -9.12
N SER A 32 -5.15 2.72 -8.38
CA SER A 32 -4.70 2.77 -6.99
C SER A 32 -3.39 2.03 -6.80
N CYS A 33 -2.69 2.31 -5.72
CA CYS A 33 -1.52 1.56 -5.30
C CYS A 33 -1.52 1.38 -3.78
N LEU A 34 -0.87 0.30 -3.34
CA LEU A 34 -0.61 -0.01 -1.95
C LEU A 34 0.80 0.43 -1.60
N LEU A 35 0.89 1.35 -0.64
CA LEU A 35 2.11 1.80 -0.02
C LEU A 35 2.31 1.10 1.33
N LEU A 36 3.57 0.80 1.64
CA LEU A 36 4.01 0.24 2.91
C LEU A 36 5.09 1.14 3.52
N LYS A 37 4.95 1.47 4.81
CA LYS A 37 6.04 2.04 5.61
C LYS A 37 5.98 1.48 7.02
N PHE A 38 7.14 1.33 7.66
CA PHE A 38 7.20 1.13 9.10
C PHE A 38 7.22 2.48 9.80
N VAL A 39 6.18 2.78 10.57
CA VAL A 39 6.05 4.01 11.36
C VAL A 39 6.05 3.59 12.82
N ASN A 40 6.95 4.15 13.64
CA ASN A 40 7.12 3.74 15.05
C ASN A 40 7.31 2.23 15.24
N GLY A 41 7.97 1.55 14.30
CA GLY A 41 8.24 0.11 14.35
C GLY A 41 7.08 -0.80 13.95
N ARG A 42 5.89 -0.26 13.64
CA ARG A 42 4.74 -1.04 13.14
C ARG A 42 4.56 -0.85 11.63
N PRO A 43 4.17 -1.89 10.87
CA PRO A 43 3.87 -1.75 9.45
C PRO A 43 2.55 -1.01 9.26
N LEU A 44 2.53 -0.02 8.38
CA LEU A 44 1.33 0.66 7.93
C LEU A 44 1.15 0.48 6.43
N HIS A 45 -0.05 0.01 6.07
CA HIS A 45 -0.52 -0.08 4.71
C HIS A 45 -1.46 1.08 4.41
N VAL A 46 -1.18 1.78 3.33
CA VAL A 46 -2.04 2.84 2.80
C VAL A 46 -2.37 2.50 1.37
N VAL A 47 -3.66 2.33 1.07
CA VAL A 47 -4.13 2.28 -0.32
C VAL A 47 -4.48 3.70 -0.72
N VAL A 48 -3.79 4.19 -1.75
CA VAL A 48 -3.98 5.53 -2.29
C VAL A 48 -4.28 5.44 -3.77
N SER A 49 -5.17 6.31 -4.23
CA SER A 49 -5.41 6.54 -5.64
C SER A 49 -4.98 7.96 -5.98
N GLN A 50 -4.47 8.16 -7.19
CA GLN A 50 -4.04 9.48 -7.65
C GLN A 50 -4.94 9.91 -8.80
N ASN A 51 -5.56 11.07 -8.64
CA ASN A 51 -6.22 11.74 -9.75
C ASN A 51 -5.14 12.39 -10.62
N ALA A 52 -4.94 11.88 -11.82
CA ALA A 52 -3.91 12.41 -12.73
C ALA A 52 -4.23 13.82 -13.24
N ASP A 53 -5.53 14.19 -13.28
CA ASP A 53 -5.97 15.48 -13.82
C ASP A 53 -5.80 16.61 -12.80
N THR A 54 -6.06 16.34 -11.52
CA THR A 54 -5.96 17.34 -10.44
C THR A 54 -4.68 17.22 -9.62
N GLY A 55 -3.96 16.10 -9.73
CA GLY A 55 -2.81 15.77 -8.89
C GLY A 55 -3.18 15.35 -7.46
N GLU A 56 -4.47 15.20 -7.15
CA GLU A 56 -4.94 14.87 -5.81
C GLU A 56 -4.64 13.40 -5.46
N CYS A 57 -4.09 13.19 -4.25
CA CYS A 57 -3.94 11.87 -3.66
C CYS A 57 -5.12 11.56 -2.75
N ILE A 58 -5.87 10.51 -3.07
CA ILE A 58 -7.06 10.07 -2.36
C ILE A 58 -6.71 8.83 -1.54
N VAL A 59 -6.68 8.96 -0.22
CA VAL A 59 -6.49 7.82 0.68
C VAL A 59 -7.79 7.02 0.75
N ILE A 60 -7.78 5.82 0.18
CA ILE A 60 -8.94 4.91 0.19
C ILE A 60 -9.05 4.22 1.54
N THR A 61 -7.95 3.67 2.04
CA THR A 61 -7.92 2.99 3.33
C THR A 61 -6.51 2.96 3.91
N CYS A 62 -6.44 2.96 5.24
CA CYS A 62 -5.19 2.78 5.96
C CYS A 62 -5.40 1.78 7.11
N TYR A 63 -4.48 0.83 7.25
CA TYR A 63 -4.56 -0.23 8.25
C TYR A 63 -3.16 -0.77 8.59
N GLU A 64 -3.03 -1.36 9.77
CA GLU A 64 -1.90 -2.25 10.10
C GLU A 64 -2.20 -3.64 9.54
N PRO A 65 -1.36 -4.20 8.65
CA PRO A 65 -1.58 -5.53 8.12
C PRO A 65 -1.33 -6.60 9.19
N ASP A 66 -2.16 -7.64 9.20
CA ASP A 66 -1.87 -8.86 9.97
C ASP A 66 -0.55 -9.48 9.44
N PRO A 67 0.49 -9.63 10.29
CA PRO A 67 1.78 -10.15 9.87
C PRO A 67 1.71 -11.55 9.25
N ASN A 68 0.76 -12.39 9.66
CA ASN A 68 0.60 -13.75 9.16
C ASN A 68 -0.03 -13.75 7.76
N VAL A 69 -1.05 -12.92 7.56
CA VAL A 69 -1.73 -12.79 6.26
C VAL A 69 -0.81 -12.09 5.27
N TRP A 70 -0.14 -11.02 5.71
CA TRP A 70 0.88 -10.34 4.93
C TRP A 70 1.98 -11.36 4.60
N ARG A 71 2.79 -11.88 5.53
CA ARG A 71 3.95 -12.74 5.17
C ARG A 71 3.67 -13.77 4.07
N ASN A 72 2.52 -14.44 4.10
CA ASN A 72 2.06 -15.34 3.05
C ASN A 72 1.89 -14.68 1.65
N LEU A 73 1.39 -13.46 1.57
CA LEU A 73 1.18 -12.68 0.34
C LEU A 73 2.48 -12.27 -0.37
N ILE A 74 3.50 -11.70 0.30
CA ILE A 74 4.80 -11.45 -0.39
C ILE A 74 5.58 -12.72 -0.57
N LEU A 75 5.48 -13.73 0.28
CA LEU A 75 6.10 -15.02 -0.06
C LEU A 75 5.55 -15.49 -1.41
N LYS A 76 4.22 -15.51 -1.58
CA LYS A 76 3.59 -15.80 -2.88
C LYS A 76 4.09 -14.85 -3.98
N LYS A 77 4.08 -13.54 -3.78
CA LYS A 77 4.54 -12.56 -4.80
C LYS A 77 6.01 -12.74 -5.17
N LYS A 78 6.87 -13.04 -4.21
CA LYS A 78 8.30 -13.32 -4.39
C LYS A 78 8.48 -14.58 -5.23
N TYR A 79 7.72 -15.64 -4.98
CA TYR A 79 7.68 -16.82 -5.84
C TYR A 79 7.19 -16.49 -7.26
N TYR A 80 6.11 -15.72 -7.42
CA TYR A 80 5.62 -15.30 -8.75
C TYR A 80 6.62 -14.43 -9.50
N ILE A 81 7.33 -13.51 -8.82
CA ILE A 81 8.38 -12.67 -9.44
C ILE A 81 9.54 -13.55 -9.89
N TYR A 82 9.97 -14.52 -9.08
CA TYR A 82 11.01 -15.47 -9.51
C TYR A 82 10.58 -16.34 -10.68
N ASP A 83 9.30 -16.73 -10.77
CA ASP A 83 8.77 -17.52 -11.88
C ASP A 83 8.71 -16.69 -13.17
N VAL A 84 8.31 -15.41 -13.08
CA VAL A 84 8.21 -14.49 -14.23
C VAL A 84 9.59 -14.02 -14.70
N CYS A 85 10.57 -13.85 -13.81
CA CYS A 85 11.93 -13.44 -14.18
C CYS A 85 12.82 -14.59 -14.70
N ASN A 86 12.34 -15.85 -14.68
CA ASN A 86 13.05 -17.02 -15.22
C ASN A 86 12.46 -17.55 -16.55
N LEU A 87 11.61 -16.77 -17.22
CA LEU A 87 11.05 -17.06 -18.55
C LEU A 87 11.60 -16.13 -19.63
#